data_AF-A0A392NUD3-F1
#
_entry.id   AF-A0A392NUD3-F1
#
_cell.length_a   1.000
_cell.length_b   1.000
_cell.length_c   1.000
_cell.angle_alpha   90.00
_cell.angle_beta   90.00
_cell.angle_gamma   90.00
#
_symmetry.space_group_name_H-M   'P 1'
#
loop_
_entity.id
_entity.type
_entity.pdbx_description
1 polymer ?
#
loop_
_entity_poly.entity_id
_entity_poly.type
_entity_poly.pdbx_seq_one_letter_code
_entity_poly.pdbx_strand_id
1 'polypeptide(L)'
;EGIAVGRSFAMYKNYNIDGNKEMIAIGTMNIVGSFTSCYLTTGPFSRSAVNYNAGCKTAASNIVMSIAVMLTLLFLTPLFYYTPLVVLSAIIVSAMLGLIDYEAAIHLWKVDKFDFVVCISAYIGVVFGSVEIGLVIAYFGYCCLLQDQEHLFWETFQTL
;
A
#
# COMPACT_ATOMS: atom_id res chain seq x y z
N GLU A 1 -0.74 -2.75 -3.71
CA GLU A 1 0.03 -2.68 -2.45
C GLU A 1 1.48 -3.17 -2.56
N GLY A 2 1.79 -4.43 -2.21
CA GLY A 2 3.18 -4.88 -1.92
C GLY A 2 4.21 -4.60 -3.01
N ILE A 3 3.89 -4.90 -4.27
CA ILE A 3 4.78 -4.68 -5.43
C ILE A 3 4.99 -3.19 -5.70
N ALA A 4 3.96 -2.36 -5.51
CA ALA A 4 4.07 -0.91 -5.71
C ALA A 4 5.02 -0.29 -4.67
N VAL A 5 4.87 -0.69 -3.41
CA VAL A 5 5.77 -0.31 -2.32
C VAL A 5 7.20 -0.78 -2.58
N GLY A 6 7.36 -2.05 -2.99
CA GLY A 6 8.66 -2.61 -3.37
C GLY A 6 9.31 -1.76 -4.45
N ARG A 7 8.59 -1.46 -5.53
CA ARG A 7 9.09 -0.61 -6.63
C ARG A 7 9.52 0.77 -6.16
N SER A 8 8.78 1.41 -5.26
CA SER A 8 9.20 2.69 -4.66
C SER A 8 10.56 2.58 -3.98
N PHE A 9 10.80 1.54 -3.17
CA PHE A 9 12.11 1.30 -2.54
C PHE A 9 13.21 0.89 -3.55
N ALA A 10 12.85 0.21 -4.63
CA ALA A 10 13.76 -0.16 -5.72
C ALA A 10 14.32 1.04 -6.46
N MET A 11 13.48 2.05 -6.74
CA MET A 11 13.92 3.30 -7.34
C MET A 11 14.95 4.02 -6.45
N TYR A 12 14.77 4.02 -5.13
CA TYR A 12 15.73 4.63 -4.20
C TYR A 12 17.09 3.90 -4.13
N LYS A 13 17.12 2.57 -4.33
CA LYS A 13 18.35 1.77 -4.23
C LYS A 13 18.92 1.32 -5.59
N ASN A 14 18.33 1.76 -6.71
CA ASN A 14 18.69 1.34 -8.08
C ASN A 14 18.81 -0.19 -8.24
N TYR A 15 17.92 -0.94 -7.59
CA TYR A 15 17.84 -2.39 -7.79
C TYR A 15 16.56 -2.73 -8.55
N ASN A 16 16.63 -3.73 -9.42
CA ASN A 16 15.47 -4.20 -10.15
C ASN A 16 14.70 -5.23 -9.31
N ILE A 17 13.43 -4.95 -9.09
CA ILE A 17 12.46 -5.89 -8.51
C ILE A 17 11.72 -6.57 -9.64
N ASP A 18 11.73 -7.90 -9.60
CA ASP A 18 10.89 -8.73 -10.45
C ASP A 18 9.55 -8.97 -9.77
N GLY A 19 8.50 -8.34 -10.29
CA GLY A 19 7.14 -8.43 -9.72
C GLY A 19 6.58 -9.86 -9.72
N ASN A 20 7.00 -10.72 -10.67
CA ASN A 20 6.55 -12.11 -10.72
C ASN A 20 7.10 -12.90 -9.52
N LYS A 21 8.38 -12.68 -9.18
CA LYS A 21 9.01 -13.30 -8.01
C LYS A 21 8.41 -12.80 -6.70
N GLU A 22 8.11 -11.52 -6.59
CA GLU A 22 7.42 -10.99 -5.41
C GLU A 22 6.01 -11.56 -5.27
N MET A 23 5.28 -11.72 -6.37
CA MET A 23 3.94 -12.31 -6.33
C MET A 23 3.97 -13.77 -5.86
N ILE A 24 4.90 -14.57 -6.36
CA ILE A 24 5.12 -15.95 -5.90
C ILE A 24 5.53 -15.95 -4.42
N ALA A 25 6.39 -15.04 -3.98
CA ALA A 25 6.81 -14.95 -2.58
C ALA A 25 5.64 -14.61 -1.63
N ILE A 26 4.81 -13.62 -1.97
CA ILE A 26 3.62 -13.27 -1.17
C ILE A 26 2.60 -14.42 -1.18
N GLY A 27 2.40 -15.08 -2.33
CA GLY A 27 1.51 -16.24 -2.45
C GLY A 27 1.95 -17.41 -1.58
N THR A 28 3.23 -17.79 -1.66
CA THR A 28 3.80 -18.85 -0.83
C THR A 28 3.78 -18.50 0.67
N MET A 29 4.03 -17.24 1.03
CA MET A 29 3.90 -16.76 2.42
C MET A 29 2.49 -16.97 2.97
N ASN A 30 1.45 -16.61 2.21
CA ASN A 30 0.06 -16.78 2.65
C ASN A 30 -0.37 -18.26 2.69
N ILE A 31 0.14 -19.11 1.79
CA ILE A 31 -0.08 -20.57 1.85
C ILE A 31 0.52 -21.14 3.13
N VAL A 32 1.77 -20.83 3.44
CA VAL A 32 2.44 -21.29 4.67
C VAL A 32 1.75 -20.73 5.92
N GLY A 33 1.34 -19.45 5.89
CA GLY A 33 0.61 -18.80 6.98
C GLY A 33 -0.77 -19.42 7.26
N SER A 34 -1.44 -19.95 6.23
CA SER A 34 -2.75 -20.58 6.37
C SER A 34 -2.69 -21.84 7.25
N PHE A 35 -1.58 -22.58 7.23
CA PHE A 35 -1.38 -23.74 8.14
C PHE A 35 -1.27 -23.33 9.61
N THR A 36 -0.97 -22.05 9.89
CA THR A 36 -0.77 -21.51 11.25
C THR A 36 -1.96 -20.62 11.67
N SER A 37 -3.11 -20.69 10.98
CA SER A 37 -4.28 -19.83 11.22
C SER A 37 -3.95 -18.32 11.22
N CYS A 38 -2.97 -17.89 10.41
CA CYS A 38 -2.61 -16.49 10.27
C CYS A 38 -3.57 -15.74 9.34
N TYR A 39 -3.78 -14.46 9.62
CA TYR A 39 -4.51 -13.56 8.72
C TYR A 39 -3.70 -13.27 7.45
N LEU A 40 -4.38 -12.91 6.36
CA LEU A 40 -3.72 -12.57 5.10
C LEU A 40 -2.69 -11.46 5.31
N THR A 41 -1.45 -11.73 4.94
CA THR A 41 -0.36 -10.77 5.05
C THR A 41 -0.10 -10.10 3.71
N THR A 42 0.05 -8.78 3.74
CA THR A 42 0.43 -7.94 2.61
C THR A 42 1.78 -7.26 2.90
N GLY A 43 2.44 -6.73 1.88
CA GLY A 43 3.71 -6.01 2.03
C GLY A 43 3.54 -4.74 2.87
N PRO A 44 4.08 -4.67 4.11
CA PRO A 44 3.80 -3.55 5.01
C PRO A 44 4.71 -2.35 4.68
N PHE A 45 4.12 -1.26 4.17
CA PHE A 45 4.84 -0.02 3.88
C PHE A 45 5.51 0.56 5.13
N SER A 46 4.75 0.77 6.21
CA SER A 46 5.23 1.40 7.44
C SER A 46 6.43 0.68 8.07
N ARG A 47 6.37 -0.65 8.21
CA ARG A 47 7.49 -1.45 8.77
C ARG A 47 8.73 -1.43 7.87
N SER A 48 8.52 -1.47 6.55
CA SER A 48 9.62 -1.43 5.59
C SER A 48 10.30 -0.05 5.56
N ALA A 49 9.54 1.04 5.69
CA ALA A 49 10.06 2.40 5.77
C ALA A 49 10.91 2.61 7.04
N VAL A 50 10.44 2.15 8.20
CA VAL A 50 11.21 2.23 9.44
C VAL A 50 12.49 1.40 9.36
N ASN A 51 12.42 0.17 8.83
CA ASN A 51 13.58 -0.68 8.64
C ASN A 51 14.59 -0.10 7.64
N TYR A 52 14.09 0.61 6.62
CA TYR A 52 14.93 1.36 5.68
C TYR A 52 15.63 2.54 6.36
N ASN A 53 14.89 3.33 7.15
CA ASN A 53 15.44 4.48 7.89
C ASN A 53 16.45 4.07 8.97
N ALA A 54 16.28 2.88 9.56
CA ALA A 54 17.22 2.28 10.50
C ALA A 54 18.53 1.80 9.84
N GLY A 55 18.65 1.90 8.50
CA GLY A 55 19.86 1.53 7.76
C GLY A 55 20.05 0.01 7.61
N CYS A 56 19.00 -0.80 7.83
CA CYS A 56 19.10 -2.24 7.71
C CYS A 56 19.33 -2.68 6.25
N LYS A 57 20.35 -3.52 6.03
CA LYS A 57 20.75 -3.99 4.70
C LYS A 57 20.46 -5.46 4.44
N THR A 58 20.04 -6.22 5.46
CA THR A 58 19.91 -7.69 5.39
C THR A 58 18.54 -8.16 5.87
N ALA A 59 18.13 -9.34 5.40
CA ALA A 59 16.91 -10.02 5.83
C ALA A 59 16.93 -10.42 7.32
N ALA A 60 18.10 -10.37 7.97
CA ALA A 60 18.24 -10.66 9.40
C ALA A 60 17.39 -9.73 10.28
N SER A 61 17.17 -8.49 9.87
CA SER A 61 16.30 -7.55 10.61
C SER A 61 14.87 -8.09 10.76
N ASN A 62 14.33 -8.69 9.69
CA ASN A 62 12.98 -9.26 9.74
C ASN A 62 12.91 -10.50 10.66
N ILE A 63 13.99 -11.29 10.74
CA ILE A 63 14.07 -12.43 11.66
C ILE A 63 14.07 -11.95 13.11
N VAL A 64 14.91 -10.96 13.43
CA VAL A 64 14.98 -10.36 14.77
C VAL A 64 13.63 -9.75 15.16
N MET A 65 12.96 -9.04 14.23
CA MET A 65 11.64 -8.47 14.46
C MET A 65 10.61 -9.56 14.78
N SER A 66 10.58 -10.66 14.03
CA SER A 66 9.64 -11.77 14.28
C SER A 66 9.89 -12.46 15.63
N ILE A 67 11.15 -12.67 16.01
CA ILE A 67 11.51 -13.23 17.32
C ILE A 67 11.12 -12.26 18.45
N ALA A 68 11.40 -10.97 18.28
CA ALA A 68 11.02 -9.95 19.24
C ALA A 68 9.50 -9.92 19.42
N VAL A 69 8.72 -9.95 18.34
CA VAL A 69 7.25 -10.03 18.41
C VAL A 69 6.80 -11.30 19.15
N MET A 70 7.36 -12.47 18.81
CA MET A 70 7.06 -13.73 19.50
C MET A 70 7.30 -13.63 21.01
N LEU A 71 8.46 -13.10 21.42
CA LEU A 71 8.81 -12.91 22.83
C LEU A 71 7.88 -11.90 23.52
N THR A 72 7.58 -10.77 22.86
CA THR A 72 6.65 -9.78 23.43
C THR A 72 5.26 -10.36 23.60
N LEU A 73 4.77 -11.19 22.67
CA LEU A 73 3.49 -11.86 22.89
C LEU A 73 3.61 -12.82 24.07
N LEU A 74 4.63 -13.69 24.13
CA LEU A 74 4.74 -14.66 25.23
C LEU A 74 4.85 -14.01 26.64
N PHE A 75 5.63 -12.94 26.77
CA PHE A 75 5.92 -12.30 28.06
C PHE A 75 4.99 -11.11 28.40
N LEU A 76 4.57 -10.33 27.41
CA LEU A 76 3.73 -9.14 27.59
C LEU A 76 2.23 -9.40 27.34
N THR A 77 1.80 -10.61 26.96
CA THR A 77 0.35 -10.97 26.92
C THR A 77 -0.43 -10.54 28.18
N PRO A 78 0.04 -10.77 29.43
CA PRO A 78 -0.70 -10.31 30.61
C PRO A 78 -0.78 -8.78 30.73
N LEU A 79 0.20 -8.07 30.18
CA LEU A 79 0.21 -6.60 30.17
C LEU A 79 -0.77 -6.05 29.13
N PHE A 80 -0.85 -6.68 27.96
CA PHE A 80 -1.76 -6.25 26.89
C PHE A 80 -3.24 -6.41 27.25
N TYR A 81 -3.59 -7.32 28.16
CA TYR A 81 -4.97 -7.49 28.63
C TYR A 81 -5.56 -6.22 29.26
N TYR A 82 -4.74 -5.41 29.93
CA TYR A 82 -5.18 -4.18 30.58
C TYR A 82 -5.11 -2.95 29.67
N THR A 83 -4.75 -3.12 28.39
CA THR A 83 -4.60 -1.97 27.49
C THR A 83 -5.98 -1.42 27.12
N PRO A 84 -6.29 -0.17 27.48
CA PRO A 84 -7.57 0.42 27.12
C PRO A 84 -7.66 0.62 25.61
N LEU A 85 -8.84 0.38 25.03
CA LEU A 85 -9.11 0.54 23.60
C LEU A 85 -8.68 1.92 23.06
N VAL A 86 -8.74 2.95 23.92
CA VAL A 86 -8.34 4.33 23.61
C VAL A 86 -6.88 4.42 23.13
N VAL A 87 -5.96 3.68 23.76
CA VAL A 87 -4.54 3.68 23.37
C VAL A 87 -4.38 3.06 21.98
N LEU A 88 -5.12 1.99 21.70
CA LEU A 88 -5.08 1.32 20.41
C LEU A 88 -5.61 2.23 19.29
N SER A 89 -6.72 2.93 19.54
CA SER A 89 -7.27 3.92 18.60
C SER A 89 -6.30 5.08 18.35
N ALA A 90 -5.64 5.59 19.40
CA ALA A 90 -4.65 6.67 19.26
C ALA A 90 -3.45 6.26 18.39
N ILE A 91 -2.95 5.03 18.54
CA ILE A 91 -1.86 4.49 17.72
C ILE A 91 -2.29 4.39 16.24
N ILE A 92 -3.50 3.90 15.96
CA ILE A 92 -4.02 3.79 14.59
C ILE A 92 -4.17 5.17 13.94
N VAL A 93 -4.75 6.14 14.65
CA VAL A 93 -4.89 7.53 14.14
C VAL A 93 -3.53 8.15 13.85
N SER A 94 -2.56 7.98 14.76
CA SER A 94 -1.19 8.46 14.54
C SER A 94 -0.53 7.81 13.31
N ALA A 95 -0.78 6.53 13.06
CA ALA A 95 -0.25 5.83 11.88
C ALA A 95 -0.92 6.32 10.58
N MET A 96 -2.23 6.59 10.59
CA MET A 96 -2.97 7.11 9.44
C MET A 96 -2.50 8.52 9.04
N LEU A 97 -2.22 9.39 10.01
CA LEU A 97 -1.70 10.72 9.74
C LEU A 97 -0.35 10.69 9.01
N GLY A 98 0.50 9.71 9.32
CA GLY A 98 1.78 9.51 8.63
C GLY A 98 1.66 8.94 7.20
N LEU A 99 0.47 8.49 6.79
CA LEU A 99 0.21 7.94 5.46
C LEU A 99 -0.38 8.97 4.50
N ILE A 100 -1.01 10.04 5.00
CA ILE A 100 -1.64 11.06 4.17
C ILE A 100 -0.55 12.01 3.62
N ASP A 101 -0.31 11.93 2.32
CA ASP A 101 0.60 12.83 1.59
C ASP A 101 -0.19 13.92 0.84
N TYR A 102 -0.32 15.09 1.48
CA TYR A 102 -0.99 16.25 0.89
C TYR A 102 -0.22 16.86 -0.28
N GLU A 103 1.11 16.70 -0.30
CA GLU A 103 1.97 17.28 -1.32
C GLU A 103 1.78 16.54 -2.65
N ALA A 104 1.67 15.22 -2.59
CA ALA A 104 1.34 14.39 -3.74
C ALA A 104 -0.03 14.76 -4.35
N ALA A 105 -1.05 15.03 -3.51
CA ALA A 105 -2.39 15.42 -3.98
C ALA A 105 -2.38 16.78 -4.71
N ILE A 106 -1.61 17.76 -4.21
CA ILE A 106 -1.46 19.07 -4.84
C ILE A 106 -0.67 18.96 -6.14
N HIS A 107 0.35 18.09 -6.18
CA HIS A 107 1.12 17.84 -7.39
C HIS A 107 0.24 17.23 -8.49
N LEU A 108 -0.60 16.24 -8.15
CA LEU A 108 -1.56 15.63 -9.07
C LEU A 108 -2.48 16.68 -9.71
N TRP A 109 -3.04 17.59 -8.92
CA TRP A 109 -3.90 18.67 -9.43
C TRP A 109 -3.21 19.56 -10.47
N LYS A 110 -1.90 19.80 -10.32
CA LYS A 110 -1.12 20.66 -11.23
C LYS A 110 -0.69 19.96 -12.51
N VAL A 111 -0.48 18.64 -12.46
CA VAL A 111 0.02 17.86 -13.60
C VAL A 111 -1.15 17.44 -14.49
N ASP A 112 -2.14 16.75 -13.94
CA ASP A 112 -3.26 16.22 -14.71
C ASP A 112 -4.59 16.29 -13.93
N LYS A 113 -5.52 17.08 -14.46
CA LYS A 113 -6.84 17.29 -13.84
C LYS A 113 -7.71 16.04 -13.94
N PHE A 114 -7.49 15.18 -14.94
CA PHE A 114 -8.28 13.97 -15.14
C PHE A 114 -7.90 12.88 -14.12
N ASP A 115 -6.60 12.67 -13.87
CA ASP A 115 -6.13 11.77 -12.81
C ASP A 115 -6.65 12.20 -11.42
N PHE A 116 -6.72 13.52 -11.18
CA PHE A 116 -7.29 14.04 -9.95
C PHE A 116 -8.78 13.69 -9.78
N VAL A 117 -9.59 13.79 -10.84
CA VAL A 117 -11.02 13.43 -10.82
C VAL A 117 -11.21 11.93 -10.55
N VAL A 118 -10.37 11.06 -11.14
CA VAL A 118 -10.42 9.62 -10.85
C VAL A 118 -10.03 9.35 -9.40
N CYS A 119 -9.00 10.00 -8.88
CA CYS A 119 -8.59 9.85 -7.49
C CYS A 119 -9.69 10.28 -6.51
N ILE A 120 -10.37 11.40 -6.77
CA ILE A 120 -11.45 11.89 -5.89
C ILE A 120 -12.70 11.03 -5.97
N SER A 121 -13.05 10.54 -7.15
CA SER A 121 -14.18 9.62 -7.33
C SER A 121 -13.93 8.27 -6.66
N ALA A 122 -12.71 7.76 -6.70
CA ALA A 122 -12.28 6.59 -5.95
C ALA A 122 -12.40 6.83 -4.43
N TYR A 123 -11.89 7.97 -3.94
CA TYR A 123 -11.99 8.34 -2.52
C TYR A 123 -13.45 8.39 -2.03
N ILE A 124 -14.32 9.07 -2.80
CA ILE A 124 -15.76 9.13 -2.53
C ILE A 124 -16.35 7.71 -2.54
N GLY A 125 -16.00 6.88 -3.53
CA GLY A 125 -16.45 5.49 -3.61
C GLY A 125 -16.09 4.64 -2.40
N VAL A 126 -14.89 4.82 -1.85
CA VAL A 126 -14.45 4.12 -0.62
C VAL A 126 -15.21 4.62 0.61
N VAL A 127 -15.40 5.94 0.75
CA VAL A 127 -16.06 6.55 1.92
C VAL A 127 -17.54 6.19 2.02
N PHE A 128 -18.25 6.15 0.90
CA PHE A 128 -19.70 5.90 0.88
C PHE A 128 -20.08 4.42 0.72
N GLY A 129 -19.20 3.59 0.18
CA GLY A 129 -19.47 2.19 -0.09
C GLY A 129 -18.53 1.27 0.69
N SER A 130 -17.47 0.86 0.02
CA SER A 130 -16.43 -0.04 0.51
C SER A 130 -15.20 0.13 -0.37
N VAL A 131 -14.05 -0.37 0.09
CA VAL A 131 -12.79 -0.37 -0.69
C VAL A 131 -12.98 -1.01 -2.07
N GLU A 132 -13.78 -2.08 -2.16
CA GLU A 132 -14.08 -2.80 -3.40
C GLU A 132 -14.82 -1.92 -4.41
N ILE A 133 -15.83 -1.17 -3.96
CA ILE A 133 -16.64 -0.28 -4.81
C ILE A 133 -15.78 0.89 -5.30
N GLY A 134 -14.98 1.48 -4.42
CA GLY A 134 -14.05 2.54 -4.79
C GLY A 134 -13.04 2.08 -5.86
N LEU A 135 -12.53 0.84 -5.74
CA LEU A 135 -11.61 0.28 -6.74
C LEU A 135 -12.28 0.08 -8.11
N VAL A 136 -13.52 -0.40 -8.14
CA VAL A 136 -14.29 -0.60 -9.39
C VAL A 136 -14.55 0.74 -10.08
N ILE A 137 -14.97 1.75 -9.34
CA ILE A 137 -15.18 3.11 -9.86
C ILE A 137 -13.87 3.67 -10.44
N ALA A 138 -12.77 3.52 -9.71
CA ALA A 138 -11.45 3.99 -10.17
C ALA A 138 -11.03 3.31 -11.48
N TYR A 139 -11.18 1.98 -11.56
CA TYR A 139 -10.84 1.22 -12.77
C TYR A 139 -11.70 1.62 -13.96
N PHE A 140 -13.01 1.75 -13.77
CA PHE A 140 -13.92 2.14 -14.83
C PHE A 140 -13.68 3.59 -15.28
N GLY A 141 -13.40 4.49 -14.33
CA GLY A 141 -13.01 5.87 -14.61
C GLY A 141 -11.73 5.97 -15.43
N TYR A 142 -10.69 5.22 -15.05
CA TYR A 142 -9.44 5.14 -15.84
C TYR A 142 -9.67 4.57 -17.24
N CYS A 143 -10.48 3.51 -17.37
CA CYS A 143 -10.80 2.91 -18.67
C CYS A 143 -11.51 3.92 -19.58
N CYS A 144 -12.47 4.68 -19.04
CA CYS A 144 -13.19 5.72 -19.77
C CYS A 144 -12.27 6.86 -20.24
N LEU A 145 -11.31 7.27 -19.41
CA LEU A 145 -10.34 8.31 -19.78
C LEU A 145 -9.35 7.85 -20.85
N LEU A 146 -8.91 6.59 -20.80
CA LEU A 146 -8.06 6.01 -21.84
C LEU A 146 -8.78 5.99 -23.19
N GLN A 147 -10.08 5.68 -23.21
CA GLN A 147 -10.90 5.71 -24.42
C GLN A 147 -10.99 7.12 -25.03
N ASP A 148 -11.14 8.16 -24.19
CA ASP A 148 -11.19 9.56 -24.62
C ASP A 148 -9.85 10.05 -25.20
N GLN A 149 -8.73 9.66 -24.57
CA GLN A 149 -7.39 9.95 -25.10
C GLN A 149 -7.12 9.25 -26.43
N GLU A 150 -7.58 8.01 -26.58
CA GLU A 150 -7.45 7.26 -27.84
C GLU A 150 -8.29 7.90 -28.96
N HIS A 151 -9.51 8.34 -28.66
CA HIS A 151 -10.37 9.06 -29.61
C HIS A 151 -9.75 10.39 -30.07
N LEU A 152 -9.17 11.17 -29.15
CA LEU A 152 -8.50 12.43 -29.47
C LEU A 152 -7.23 12.21 -30.32
N PHE A 153 -6.50 11.12 -30.06
CA PHE A 153 -5.33 10.72 -30.85
C PHE A 153 -5.71 10.33 -32.29
N TRP A 154 -6.81 9.58 -32.47
CA TRP A 154 -7.32 9.22 -33.79
C TRP A 154 -7.79 10.45 -34.59
N GLU A 155 -8.48 11.41 -33.97
CA GLU A 155 -8.87 12.65 -34.65
C GLU A 155 -7.65 13.49 -35.08
N THR A 156 -6.64 13.59 -34.20
CA THR A 156 -5.41 14.35 -34.50
C THR A 156 -4.59 13.70 -35.62
N PHE A 157 -4.55 12.36 -35.67
CA PHE A 157 -3.87 11.62 -36.74
C PHE A 157 -4.61 11.73 -38.09
N GLN A 158 -5.94 11.85 -38.08
CA GLN A 158 -6.73 11.98 -39.30
C GLN A 158 -6.72 13.41 -39.88
N THR A 159 -6.30 14.39 -39.08
CA THR A 159 -6.06 15.78 -39.52
C THR A 159 -4.64 16.08 -40.00
N LEU A 160 -3.68 15.15 -39.84
CA LEU A 160 -2.31 15.22 -40.36
C LEU A 160 -2.18 14.48 -41.70
#